data_AF-X0QGM3-F1
#
_entry.id   AF-X0QGM3-F1
#
_cell.length_a   1.000
_cell.length_b   1.000
_cell.length_c   1.000
_cell.angle_alpha   90.00
_cell.angle_beta   90.00
_cell.angle_gamma   90.00
#
_symmetry.space_group_name_H-M   'P 1'
#
loop_
_entity.id
_entity.type
_entity.pdbx_description
1 polymer ?
#
loop_
_entity_poly.entity_id
_entity_poly.type
_entity_poly.pdbx_seq_one_letter_code
_entity_poly.pdbx_strand_id
1 'polypeptide(L)'
;MTTGTVQIAHTPDGIWIITPGDHPSVLDDAAGIDVAVLEVVGGHLSWSVLAEHPVPVAVLDDVASAQNWVWAVFGEEVALAVASGSGRDVTVSPARPRMADSARRLAYAHWAARWWPTSTIDAVPPLDEGLLNGEMATLVAECDLLVDGDDAHVPTGTAPADRPGRADDYALAAGTATATLPSTLVLARGITGSDWRRYPPGLVDASERAVSWEVVRIAGDTTVRVSVVAAPGLSEPVPEHLRPRALVGTASGTVDVALQLSGDVWFGESAAPQGSESGVSVDVHLPGFGVNGHADGGGPEVRERVRALVRRRLRRAAETVPDDAPDAPLLAEIAAAASDSDF
;
A
#
# COMPACT_ATOMS: atom_id res chain seq x y z
N MET A 1 -19.51 -20.78 -4.54
CA MET A 1 -19.33 -20.92 -5.99
C MET A 1 -19.38 -19.54 -6.58
N THR A 2 -18.23 -19.05 -7.04
CA THR A 2 -18.13 -17.72 -7.65
C THR A 2 -18.69 -17.79 -9.05
N THR A 3 -19.84 -17.17 -9.28
CA THR A 3 -20.40 -16.94 -10.61
C THR A 3 -20.29 -15.45 -10.93
N GLY A 4 -19.60 -15.13 -12.02
CA GLY A 4 -19.50 -13.79 -12.61
C GLY A 4 -19.54 -13.91 -14.13
N THR A 5 -19.92 -12.86 -14.84
CA THR A 5 -19.82 -12.83 -16.30
C THR A 5 -18.58 -12.04 -16.66
N VAL A 6 -17.76 -12.57 -17.58
CA VAL A 6 -16.59 -11.87 -18.12
C VAL A 6 -16.79 -11.56 -19.59
N GLN A 7 -16.32 -10.38 -20.01
CA GLN A 7 -16.17 -10.00 -21.40
C GLN A 7 -14.77 -10.34 -21.86
N ILE A 8 -14.66 -10.90 -23.05
CA ILE A 8 -13.39 -11.25 -23.66
C ILE A 8 -13.16 -10.31 -24.84
N ALA A 9 -12.04 -9.59 -24.82
CA ALA A 9 -11.63 -8.68 -25.87
C ALA A 9 -10.20 -8.99 -26.32
N HIS A 10 -9.87 -8.56 -27.53
CA HIS A 10 -8.53 -8.65 -28.09
C HIS A 10 -8.15 -7.32 -28.69
N THR A 11 -6.96 -6.83 -28.37
CA THR A 11 -6.42 -5.59 -28.93
C THR A 11 -5.76 -5.87 -30.28
N PRO A 12 -5.63 -4.87 -31.17
CA PRO A 12 -4.90 -5.03 -32.43
C PRO A 12 -3.45 -5.51 -32.25
N ASP A 13 -2.86 -5.29 -31.07
CA ASP A 13 -1.47 -5.57 -30.75
C ASP A 13 -1.22 -7.03 -30.30
N GLY A 14 -2.24 -7.89 -30.31
CA GLY A 14 -2.08 -9.31 -29.93
C GLY A 14 -2.46 -9.63 -28.49
N ILE A 15 -2.84 -8.62 -27.68
CA ILE A 15 -3.13 -8.78 -26.25
C ILE A 15 -4.59 -9.16 -26.04
N TRP A 16 -4.83 -10.19 -25.24
CA TRP A 16 -6.17 -10.62 -24.83
C TRP A 16 -6.52 -10.08 -23.46
N ILE A 17 -7.75 -9.62 -23.30
CA ILE A 17 -8.27 -9.08 -22.03
C ILE A 17 -9.53 -9.83 -21.65
N ILE A 18 -9.56 -10.40 -20.45
CA ILE A 18 -10.74 -11.01 -19.84
C ILE A 18 -11.15 -10.10 -18.69
N THR A 19 -12.33 -9.48 -18.74
CA THR A 19 -12.75 -8.51 -17.72
C THR A 19 -14.17 -8.80 -17.19
N PRO A 20 -14.38 -8.84 -15.86
CA PRO A 20 -15.72 -8.95 -15.27
C PRO A 20 -16.50 -7.62 -15.26
N GLY A 21 -15.97 -6.53 -15.84
CA GLY A 21 -16.61 -5.21 -15.91
C GLY A 21 -15.58 -4.08 -15.89
N ASP A 22 -15.91 -2.96 -15.23
CA ASP A 22 -14.96 -1.87 -14.97
C ASP A 22 -14.12 -2.17 -13.73
N HIS A 23 -13.18 -3.11 -13.88
CA HIS A 23 -12.19 -3.47 -12.87
C HIS A 23 -10.79 -2.98 -13.26
N PRO A 24 -9.91 -2.72 -12.28
CA PRO A 24 -8.57 -2.22 -12.57
C PRO A 24 -7.76 -3.25 -13.36
N SER A 25 -7.01 -2.75 -14.33
CA SER A 25 -6.20 -3.52 -15.26
C SER A 25 -4.75 -3.09 -15.19
N VAL A 26 -3.83 -4.01 -15.48
CA VAL A 26 -2.40 -3.67 -15.66
C VAL A 26 -2.15 -2.75 -16.87
N LEU A 27 -3.16 -2.54 -17.72
CA LEU A 27 -3.12 -1.60 -18.84
C LEU A 27 -3.51 -0.16 -18.46
N ASP A 28 -3.91 0.08 -17.21
CA ASP A 28 -4.27 1.41 -16.74
C ASP A 28 -3.03 2.32 -16.65
N ASP A 29 -3.17 3.61 -17.00
CA ASP A 29 -2.06 4.58 -17.03
C ASP A 29 -1.39 4.79 -15.66
N ALA A 30 -2.08 4.47 -14.56
CA ALA A 30 -1.57 4.55 -13.21
C ALA A 30 -2.05 3.37 -12.36
N ALA A 31 -1.11 2.72 -11.67
CA ALA A 31 -1.44 1.69 -10.70
C ALA A 31 -2.14 2.31 -9.47
N GLY A 32 -3.41 1.97 -9.29
CA GLY A 32 -4.17 2.32 -8.09
C GLY A 32 -3.61 1.63 -6.85
N ILE A 33 -3.67 2.30 -5.70
CA ILE A 33 -3.21 1.71 -4.43
C ILE A 33 -4.04 0.53 -3.98
N ASP A 34 -5.25 0.38 -4.50
CA ASP A 34 -6.16 -0.70 -4.22
C ASP A 34 -6.03 -1.86 -5.22
N VAL A 35 -5.06 -1.82 -6.13
CA VAL A 35 -4.88 -2.85 -7.15
C VAL A 35 -3.88 -3.89 -6.67
N ALA A 36 -4.32 -5.15 -6.58
CA ALA A 36 -3.46 -6.31 -6.41
C ALA A 36 -3.19 -6.92 -7.78
N VAL A 37 -1.93 -7.24 -8.08
CA VAL A 37 -1.49 -7.83 -9.35
C VAL A 37 -0.75 -9.12 -9.04
N LEU A 38 -0.87 -10.09 -9.94
CA LEU A 38 -0.11 -11.33 -9.95
C LEU A 38 0.41 -11.59 -11.36
N GLU A 39 1.73 -11.76 -11.49
CA GLU A 39 2.40 -12.24 -12.70
C GLU A 39 2.13 -13.74 -12.87
N VAL A 40 1.72 -14.13 -14.07
CA VAL A 40 1.33 -15.50 -14.38
C VAL A 40 1.89 -15.92 -15.73
N VAL A 41 1.99 -17.22 -15.96
CA VAL A 41 2.53 -17.76 -17.21
C VAL A 41 1.73 -17.23 -18.41
N GLY A 42 2.34 -16.37 -19.22
CA GLY A 42 1.73 -15.76 -20.40
C GLY A 42 0.74 -14.62 -20.12
N GLY A 43 0.84 -13.95 -18.96
CA GLY A 43 0.08 -12.74 -18.70
C GLY A 43 0.12 -12.23 -17.26
N HIS A 44 -0.90 -11.46 -16.91
CA HIS A 44 -1.09 -10.91 -15.57
C HIS A 44 -2.55 -11.04 -15.15
N LEU A 45 -2.77 -11.22 -13.84
CA LEU A 45 -4.07 -11.13 -13.21
C LEU A 45 -4.13 -9.90 -12.30
N SER A 46 -5.23 -9.16 -12.32
CA SER A 46 -5.45 -8.02 -11.42
C SER A 46 -6.80 -8.08 -10.72
N TRP A 47 -6.80 -7.60 -9.47
CA TRP A 47 -7.97 -7.46 -8.61
C TRP A 47 -7.97 -6.07 -7.97
N SER A 48 -9.14 -5.55 -7.63
CA SER A 48 -9.23 -4.50 -6.61
C SER A 48 -9.40 -5.15 -5.24
N VAL A 49 -8.56 -4.80 -4.27
CA VAL A 49 -8.70 -5.24 -2.87
C VAL A 49 -9.94 -4.65 -2.19
N LEU A 50 -10.52 -3.61 -2.78
CA LEU A 50 -11.75 -2.97 -2.33
C LEU A 50 -13.01 -3.58 -2.97
N ALA A 51 -12.87 -4.38 -4.03
CA ALA A 51 -13.99 -5.02 -4.69
C ALA A 51 -14.41 -6.29 -3.94
N GLU A 52 -15.73 -6.53 -3.91
CA GLU A 52 -16.30 -7.74 -3.30
C GLU A 52 -16.27 -8.94 -4.25
N HIS A 53 -16.01 -8.71 -5.55
CA HIS A 53 -16.01 -9.76 -6.55
C HIS A 53 -14.64 -10.44 -6.66
N PRO A 54 -14.56 -11.78 -6.60
CA PRO A 54 -13.28 -12.47 -6.57
C PRO A 54 -12.73 -12.84 -7.96
N VAL A 55 -13.47 -12.54 -9.04
CA VAL A 55 -13.01 -12.79 -10.42
C VAL A 55 -11.97 -11.73 -10.82
N PRO A 56 -10.76 -12.12 -11.27
CA PRO A 56 -9.75 -11.18 -11.75
C PRO A 56 -10.08 -10.60 -13.12
N VAL A 57 -9.46 -9.47 -13.43
CA VAL A 57 -9.15 -9.08 -14.82
C VAL A 57 -7.90 -9.86 -15.23
N ALA A 58 -7.88 -10.44 -16.43
CA ALA A 58 -6.68 -11.04 -17.00
C ALA A 58 -6.23 -10.27 -18.24
N VAL A 59 -4.94 -10.04 -18.35
CA VAL A 59 -4.28 -9.48 -19.54
C VAL A 59 -3.25 -10.51 -20.01
N LEU A 60 -3.47 -11.10 -21.18
CA LEU A 60 -2.67 -12.19 -21.71
C LEU A 60 -1.90 -11.70 -22.94
N ASP A 61 -0.58 -11.83 -22.90
CA ASP A 61 0.34 -11.49 -23.99
C ASP A 61 0.84 -12.75 -24.73
N ASP A 62 0.91 -13.89 -24.03
CA ASP A 62 1.12 -15.22 -24.61
C ASP A 62 -0.04 -16.15 -24.30
N VAL A 63 -1.05 -16.13 -25.18
CA VAL A 63 -2.21 -17.00 -25.09
C VAL A 63 -1.84 -18.48 -25.09
N ALA A 64 -0.82 -18.89 -25.85
CA ALA A 64 -0.48 -20.31 -25.96
C ALA A 64 -0.02 -20.88 -24.62
N SER A 65 0.79 -20.10 -23.89
CA SER A 65 1.23 -20.44 -22.54
C SER A 65 0.09 -20.29 -21.52
N ALA A 66 -0.72 -19.24 -21.62
CA ALA A 66 -1.84 -19.00 -20.71
C ALA A 66 -2.93 -20.10 -20.77
N GLN A 67 -3.11 -20.76 -21.92
CA GLN A 67 -4.07 -21.87 -22.07
C GLN A 67 -3.80 -23.05 -21.13
N ASN A 68 -2.61 -23.14 -20.52
CA ASN A 68 -2.31 -24.14 -19.51
C ASN A 68 -3.08 -23.93 -18.18
N TRP A 69 -3.51 -22.70 -17.87
CA TRP A 69 -4.15 -22.38 -16.59
C TRP A 69 -5.49 -21.64 -16.70
N VAL A 70 -5.81 -20.97 -17.82
CA VAL A 70 -7.04 -20.14 -17.94
C VAL A 70 -8.32 -20.93 -17.60
N TRP A 71 -8.40 -22.19 -18.01
CA TRP A 71 -9.53 -23.07 -17.69
C TRP A 71 -9.68 -23.34 -16.18
N ALA A 72 -8.59 -23.32 -15.43
CA ALA A 72 -8.58 -23.58 -14.00
C ALA A 72 -9.13 -22.38 -13.22
N VAL A 73 -8.82 -21.15 -13.65
CA VAL A 73 -9.22 -19.89 -13.01
C VAL A 73 -10.57 -19.36 -13.51
N PHE A 74 -10.81 -19.37 -14.82
CA PHE A 74 -12.02 -18.80 -15.42
C PHE A 74 -13.05 -19.84 -15.88
N GLY A 75 -12.62 -21.09 -16.10
CA GLY A 75 -13.46 -22.18 -16.59
C GLY A 75 -13.23 -22.53 -18.06
N GLU A 76 -13.70 -23.71 -18.44
CA GLU A 76 -13.48 -24.29 -19.78
C GLU A 76 -14.09 -23.42 -20.90
N GLU A 77 -15.30 -22.88 -20.70
CA GLU A 77 -15.97 -22.04 -21.70
C GLU A 77 -15.20 -20.75 -22.01
N VAL A 78 -14.53 -20.18 -21.01
CA VAL A 78 -13.67 -18.99 -21.18
C VAL A 78 -12.40 -19.38 -21.93
N ALA A 79 -11.75 -20.48 -21.54
CA ALA A 79 -10.57 -20.98 -22.23
C ALA A 79 -10.84 -21.27 -23.72
N LEU A 80 -11.98 -21.90 -24.04
CA LEU A 80 -12.43 -22.15 -25.41
C LEU A 80 -12.73 -20.86 -26.18
N ALA A 81 -13.33 -19.87 -25.53
CA ALA A 81 -13.61 -18.58 -26.17
C ALA A 81 -12.31 -17.83 -26.51
N VAL A 82 -11.32 -17.84 -25.61
CA VAL A 82 -9.98 -17.29 -25.87
C VAL A 82 -9.29 -18.07 -27.00
N ALA A 83 -9.33 -19.41 -26.99
CA ALA A 83 -8.68 -20.25 -28.00
C ALA A 83 -9.29 -20.08 -29.40
N SER A 84 -10.60 -19.91 -29.47
CA SER A 84 -11.32 -19.70 -30.75
C SER A 84 -11.30 -18.26 -31.24
N GLY A 85 -10.76 -17.33 -30.44
CA GLY A 85 -10.76 -15.91 -30.75
C GLY A 85 -12.13 -15.25 -30.66
N SER A 86 -13.09 -15.84 -29.93
CA SER A 86 -14.46 -15.33 -29.85
C SER A 86 -14.58 -14.29 -28.73
N GLY A 87 -14.71 -13.02 -29.09
CA GLY A 87 -15.08 -11.97 -28.13
C GLY A 87 -16.56 -12.06 -27.78
N ARG A 88 -16.88 -12.79 -26.72
CA ARG A 88 -18.25 -12.96 -26.22
C ARG A 88 -18.25 -12.91 -24.70
N ASP A 89 -19.41 -12.59 -24.14
CA ASP A 89 -19.64 -12.67 -22.70
C ASP A 89 -19.79 -14.14 -22.29
N VAL A 90 -19.03 -14.56 -21.28
CA VAL A 90 -19.01 -15.94 -20.80
C VAL A 90 -19.16 -15.94 -19.28
N THR A 91 -19.95 -16.88 -18.76
CA THR A 91 -20.06 -17.11 -17.33
C THR A 91 -18.82 -17.84 -16.81
N VAL A 92 -18.17 -17.25 -15.82
CA VAL A 92 -17.01 -17.80 -15.12
C VAL A 92 -17.46 -18.96 -14.24
N SER A 93 -16.77 -20.09 -14.40
CA SER A 93 -16.96 -21.30 -13.61
C SER A 93 -15.60 -21.99 -13.46
N PRO A 94 -14.79 -21.59 -12.46
CA PRO A 94 -13.43 -22.07 -12.31
C PRO A 94 -13.40 -23.59 -12.16
N ALA A 95 -12.61 -24.29 -12.99
CA ALA A 95 -12.47 -25.74 -12.86
C ALA A 95 -11.67 -26.13 -11.60
N ARG A 96 -10.82 -25.23 -11.08
CA ARG A 96 -10.08 -25.38 -9.83
C ARG A 96 -10.34 -24.19 -8.89
N PRO A 97 -11.51 -24.14 -8.22
CA PRO A 97 -11.89 -22.99 -7.40
C PRO A 97 -10.90 -22.70 -6.27
N ARG A 98 -10.34 -23.73 -5.62
CA ARG A 98 -9.33 -23.55 -4.56
C ARG A 98 -8.07 -22.85 -5.07
N MET A 99 -7.61 -23.19 -6.27
CA MET A 99 -6.43 -22.56 -6.86
C MET A 99 -6.72 -21.10 -7.24
N ALA A 100 -7.92 -20.79 -7.72
CA ALA A 100 -8.35 -19.41 -7.96
C ALA A 100 -8.43 -18.59 -6.66
N ASP A 101 -8.90 -19.20 -5.57
CA ASP A 101 -8.91 -18.58 -4.25
C ASP A 101 -7.47 -18.35 -3.73
N SER A 102 -6.57 -19.33 -3.86
CA SER A 102 -5.15 -19.19 -3.50
C SER A 102 -4.44 -18.12 -4.34
N ALA A 103 -4.72 -18.02 -5.64
CA ALA A 103 -4.13 -16.99 -6.52
C ALA A 103 -4.56 -15.58 -6.09
N ARG A 104 -5.84 -15.39 -5.75
CA ARG A 104 -6.34 -14.12 -5.23
C ARG A 104 -5.72 -13.78 -3.87
N ARG A 105 -5.56 -14.78 -2.99
CA ARG A 105 -4.92 -14.62 -1.68
C ARG A 105 -3.43 -14.28 -1.83
N LEU A 106 -2.73 -14.88 -2.79
CA LEU A 106 -1.34 -14.56 -3.14
C LEU A 106 -1.20 -13.12 -3.63
N ALA A 107 -2.04 -12.70 -4.59
CA ALA A 107 -2.07 -11.32 -5.07
C ALA A 107 -2.32 -10.31 -3.93
N TYR A 108 -3.23 -10.65 -3.01
CA TYR A 108 -3.47 -9.85 -1.81
C TYR A 108 -2.26 -9.80 -0.87
N ALA A 109 -1.54 -10.90 -0.69
CA ALA A 109 -0.34 -10.95 0.13
C ALA A 109 0.79 -10.08 -0.46
N HIS A 110 1.01 -10.11 -1.78
CA HIS A 110 1.94 -9.20 -2.46
C HIS A 110 1.51 -7.74 -2.31
N TRP A 111 0.21 -7.47 -2.46
CA TRP A 111 -0.35 -6.14 -2.21
C TRP A 111 -0.08 -5.68 -0.77
N ALA A 112 -0.33 -6.54 0.22
CA ALA A 112 -0.13 -6.22 1.64
C ALA A 112 1.36 -5.97 1.95
N ALA A 113 2.27 -6.79 1.40
CA ALA A 113 3.71 -6.58 1.54
C ALA A 113 4.15 -5.19 1.06
N ARG A 114 3.46 -4.64 0.06
CA ARG A 114 3.85 -3.38 -0.58
C ARG A 114 3.09 -2.14 -0.11
N TRP A 115 1.83 -2.30 0.23
CA TRP A 115 0.86 -1.21 0.42
C TRP A 115 0.12 -1.25 1.75
N TRP A 116 0.45 -2.17 2.66
CA TRP A 116 -0.16 -2.20 3.98
C TRP A 116 0.06 -0.86 4.72
N PRO A 117 -1.02 -0.22 5.21
CA PRO A 117 -0.99 1.13 5.73
C PRO A 117 -0.55 1.18 7.20
N THR A 118 0.67 0.71 7.47
CA THR A 118 1.24 0.65 8.83
C THR A 118 1.26 2.04 9.46
N SER A 119 0.57 2.21 10.59
CA SER A 119 0.44 3.49 11.26
C SER A 119 0.33 3.32 12.77
N THR A 120 1.24 3.96 13.51
CA THR A 120 1.11 4.12 14.95
C THR A 120 -0.09 5.01 15.28
N ILE A 121 -0.27 6.12 14.55
CA ILE A 121 -1.34 7.10 14.85
C ILE A 121 -2.73 6.48 14.68
N ASP A 122 -2.93 5.69 13.63
CA ASP A 122 -4.22 5.09 13.29
C ASP A 122 -4.41 3.69 13.91
N ALA A 123 -3.49 3.26 14.78
CA ALA A 123 -3.45 1.92 15.39
C ALA A 123 -3.52 0.78 14.36
N VAL A 124 -2.72 0.88 13.30
CA VAL A 124 -2.54 -0.17 12.30
C VAL A 124 -1.15 -0.78 12.48
N PRO A 125 -1.03 -1.95 13.15
CA PRO A 125 0.25 -2.61 13.39
C PRO A 125 0.95 -3.04 12.08
N PRO A 126 2.29 -3.15 12.09
CA PRO A 126 3.03 -3.72 10.98
C PRO A 126 2.72 -5.22 10.83
N LEU A 127 2.77 -5.72 9.60
CA LEU A 127 2.72 -7.15 9.32
C LEU A 127 4.10 -7.77 9.56
N ASP A 128 4.17 -8.93 10.21
CA ASP A 128 5.41 -9.69 10.35
C ASP A 128 5.85 -10.22 8.97
N GLU A 129 7.00 -9.75 8.50
CA GLU A 129 7.54 -10.13 7.19
C GLU A 129 7.83 -11.63 7.08
N GLY A 130 8.27 -12.28 8.16
CA GLY A 130 8.57 -13.70 8.17
C GLY A 130 7.33 -14.56 7.97
N LEU A 131 6.24 -14.23 8.69
CA LEU A 131 4.95 -14.88 8.54
C LEU A 131 4.35 -14.61 7.15
N LEU A 132 4.42 -13.37 6.68
CA LEU A 132 3.91 -13.00 5.36
C LEU A 132 4.65 -13.75 4.25
N ASN A 133 5.98 -13.79 4.29
CA ASN A 133 6.81 -14.52 3.33
C ASN A 133 6.56 -16.03 3.39
N GLY A 134 6.44 -16.62 4.58
CA GLY A 134 6.14 -18.04 4.73
C GLY A 134 4.78 -18.43 4.14
N GLU A 135 3.78 -17.56 4.29
CA GLU A 135 2.46 -17.77 3.70
C GLU A 135 2.46 -17.58 2.18
N MET A 136 3.14 -16.54 1.67
CA MET A 136 3.35 -16.36 0.21
C MET A 136 4.02 -17.59 -0.40
N ALA A 137 5.04 -18.16 0.24
CA ALA A 137 5.69 -19.39 -0.24
C ALA A 137 4.73 -20.59 -0.34
N THR A 138 3.82 -20.71 0.63
CA THR A 138 2.79 -21.77 0.62
C THR A 138 1.81 -21.54 -0.53
N LEU A 139 1.35 -20.31 -0.71
CA LEU A 139 0.40 -19.95 -1.77
C LEU A 139 1.01 -20.09 -3.17
N VAL A 140 2.28 -19.74 -3.36
CA VAL A 140 3.01 -19.98 -4.62
C VAL A 140 3.03 -21.47 -4.94
N ALA A 141 3.29 -22.34 -3.96
CA ALA A 141 3.27 -23.79 -4.17
C ALA A 141 1.86 -24.33 -4.50
N GLU A 142 0.81 -23.72 -3.98
CA GLU A 142 -0.58 -24.06 -4.35
C GLU A 142 -0.98 -23.56 -5.74
N CYS A 143 -0.27 -22.57 -6.27
CA CYS A 143 -0.50 -21.94 -7.57
C CYS A 143 0.60 -22.30 -8.61
N ASP A 144 1.25 -23.45 -8.45
CA ASP A 144 2.37 -23.92 -9.28
C ASP A 144 2.10 -23.95 -10.81
N LEU A 145 0.84 -24.15 -11.20
CA LEU A 145 0.41 -24.13 -12.61
C LEU A 145 0.29 -22.73 -13.22
N LEU A 146 0.24 -21.69 -12.37
CA LEU A 146 -0.14 -20.33 -12.75
C LEU A 146 1.03 -19.35 -12.65
N VAL A 147 1.72 -19.35 -11.51
CA VAL A 147 2.67 -18.30 -11.14
C VAL A 147 3.94 -18.39 -11.97
N ASP A 148 4.49 -17.23 -12.36
CA ASP A 148 5.72 -17.09 -13.13
C ASP A 148 6.54 -15.89 -12.60
N GLY A 149 7.75 -15.70 -13.13
CA GLY A 149 8.53 -14.47 -12.96
C GLY A 149 8.91 -14.15 -11.52
N ASP A 150 8.78 -12.87 -11.15
CA ASP A 150 9.18 -12.38 -9.82
C ASP A 150 8.22 -12.87 -8.73
N ASP A 151 6.94 -13.04 -9.05
CA ASP A 151 5.93 -13.53 -8.10
C ASP A 151 6.08 -15.04 -7.79
N ALA A 152 6.86 -15.78 -8.60
CA ALA A 152 7.29 -17.13 -8.26
C ALA A 152 8.39 -17.15 -7.20
N HIS A 153 9.03 -16.00 -6.91
CA HIS A 153 10.08 -15.88 -5.92
C HIS A 153 9.61 -15.16 -4.66
N VAL A 154 9.82 -15.80 -3.51
CA VAL A 154 9.50 -15.21 -2.22
C VAL A 154 10.70 -14.40 -1.73
N PRO A 155 10.54 -13.11 -1.40
CA PRO A 155 11.59 -12.32 -0.79
C PRO A 155 12.12 -12.97 0.50
N THR A 156 13.43 -12.86 0.74
CA THR A 156 13.99 -13.28 2.03
C THR A 156 13.81 -12.16 3.05
N GLY A 157 12.87 -12.32 3.98
CA GLY A 157 12.54 -11.31 4.99
C GLY A 157 13.51 -11.24 6.19
N THR A 158 13.45 -10.13 6.92
CA THR A 158 14.17 -9.92 8.19
C THR A 158 13.14 -9.85 9.34
N ALA A 159 13.50 -10.33 10.53
CA ALA A 159 12.61 -10.30 11.70
C ALA A 159 12.28 -8.86 12.15
N PRO A 160 11.08 -8.60 12.68
CA PRO A 160 10.68 -7.27 13.14
C PRO A 160 11.52 -6.78 14.33
N ALA A 161 11.63 -5.45 14.44
CA ALA A 161 12.28 -4.79 15.55
C ALA A 161 11.49 -4.92 16.87
N ASP A 162 12.20 -4.86 17.99
CA ASP A 162 11.64 -5.04 19.33
C ASP A 162 10.87 -3.76 19.77
N ARG A 163 9.53 -3.90 19.89
CA ARG A 163 8.52 -2.90 20.33
C ARG A 163 8.34 -1.63 19.48
N PRO A 164 7.33 -1.57 18.59
CA PRO A 164 6.92 -0.31 17.96
C PRO A 164 6.28 0.65 18.99
N GLY A 165 6.34 1.97 18.72
CA GLY A 165 5.67 3.00 19.52
C GLY A 165 4.14 2.84 19.52
N ARG A 166 3.44 3.41 20.52
CA ARG A 166 1.99 3.25 20.69
C ARG A 166 1.23 4.50 20.24
N ALA A 167 0.01 4.32 19.72
CA ALA A 167 -0.89 5.42 19.33
C ALA A 167 -1.08 6.48 20.45
N ASP A 168 -1.19 6.02 21.70
CA ASP A 168 -1.38 6.87 22.88
C ASP A 168 -0.19 7.82 23.14
N ASP A 169 1.03 7.44 22.75
CA ASP A 169 2.23 8.26 22.89
C ASP A 169 2.13 9.52 22.01
N TYR A 170 1.50 9.40 20.83
CA TYR A 170 1.26 10.51 19.91
C TYR A 170 0.06 11.39 20.32
N ALA A 171 -0.97 10.80 20.95
CA ALA A 171 -2.08 11.56 21.50
C ALA A 171 -1.60 12.55 22.59
N LEU A 172 -0.60 12.17 23.38
CA LEU A 172 0.02 13.01 24.40
C LEU A 172 0.84 14.17 23.78
N ALA A 173 1.58 13.91 22.70
CA ALA A 173 2.37 14.92 21.98
C ALA A 173 1.51 16.01 21.31
N ALA A 174 0.31 15.65 20.83
CA ALA A 174 -0.63 16.61 20.25
C ALA A 174 -1.32 17.52 21.30
N GLY A 175 -1.31 17.13 22.58
CA GLY A 175 -2.10 17.74 23.66
C GLY A 175 -1.40 18.81 24.51
N THR A 176 -0.08 18.96 24.40
CA THR A 176 0.65 19.95 25.18
C THR A 176 1.51 20.80 24.28
N ALA A 177 1.16 22.09 24.18
CA ALA A 177 2.08 23.11 23.67
C ALA A 177 3.41 22.92 24.40
N THR A 178 4.44 22.49 23.67
CA THR A 178 5.82 22.45 24.13
C THR A 178 6.07 23.80 24.79
N ALA A 179 6.42 23.78 26.09
CA ALA A 179 6.62 24.97 26.89
C ALA A 179 7.48 25.95 26.09
N THR A 180 6.82 26.98 25.55
CA THR A 180 7.43 27.87 24.58
C THR A 180 8.53 28.61 25.32
N LEU A 181 9.78 28.44 24.90
CA LEU A 181 10.88 29.23 25.46
C LEU A 181 10.47 30.72 25.38
N PRO A 182 10.82 31.57 26.37
CA PRO A 182 10.34 32.95 26.50
C PRO A 182 10.61 33.93 25.31
N SER A 183 11.04 33.45 24.16
CA SER A 183 11.45 34.22 22.99
C SER A 183 11.12 33.56 21.63
N THR A 184 10.24 32.55 21.61
CA THR A 184 9.81 31.88 20.37
C THR A 184 8.38 32.27 20.01
N LEU A 185 8.20 32.88 18.83
CA LEU A 185 6.89 33.22 18.29
C LEU A 185 6.50 32.17 17.22
N VAL A 186 5.39 31.47 17.40
CA VAL A 186 4.84 30.58 16.37
C VAL A 186 4.03 31.44 15.38
N LEU A 187 4.47 31.49 14.12
CA LEU A 187 3.80 32.24 13.04
C LEU A 187 2.70 31.42 12.37
N ALA A 188 2.95 30.12 12.17
CA ALA A 188 2.00 29.20 11.57
C ALA A 188 2.30 27.76 12.04
N ARG A 189 1.30 26.89 12.02
CA ARG A 189 1.45 25.46 12.25
C ARG A 189 0.37 24.70 11.51
N GLY A 190 0.63 23.45 11.18
CA GLY A 190 -0.33 22.59 10.52
C GLY A 190 -0.03 21.11 10.70
N ILE A 191 -1.03 20.31 10.35
CA ILE A 191 -0.94 18.85 10.27
C ILE A 191 -1.46 18.46 8.89
N THR A 192 -0.77 17.56 8.23
CA THR A 192 -1.14 17.02 6.92
C THR A 192 -0.80 15.53 6.85
N GLY A 193 -1.37 14.85 5.85
CA GLY A 193 -1.02 13.48 5.50
C GLY A 193 0.20 13.42 4.61
N SER A 194 0.67 12.20 4.38
CA SER A 194 1.65 11.88 3.36
C SER A 194 1.07 10.78 2.46
N ASP A 195 1.28 10.89 1.15
CA ASP A 195 0.95 9.79 0.24
C ASP A 195 2.03 8.72 0.37
N TRP A 196 1.71 7.67 1.13
CA TRP A 196 2.65 6.61 1.44
C TRP A 196 3.10 5.76 0.25
N ARG A 197 2.56 6.02 -0.94
CA ARG A 197 3.05 5.41 -2.17
C ARG A 197 4.37 5.99 -2.66
N ARG A 198 4.74 7.16 -2.16
CA ARG A 198 5.91 7.93 -2.60
C ARG A 198 7.22 7.49 -1.94
N TYR A 199 7.21 6.40 -1.19
CA TYR A 199 8.39 5.78 -0.58
C TYR A 199 8.22 4.25 -0.44
N PRO A 200 9.31 3.52 -0.18
CA PRO A 200 9.24 2.11 0.20
C PRO A 200 8.35 1.89 1.43
N PRO A 201 7.74 0.68 1.57
CA PRO A 201 6.95 0.37 2.75
C PRO A 201 7.84 0.41 3.99
N GLY A 202 7.27 0.81 5.14
CA GLY A 202 8.00 0.85 6.41
C GLY A 202 8.89 2.09 6.63
N LEU A 203 8.78 3.14 5.80
CA LEU A 203 9.59 4.37 5.99
C LEU A 203 8.89 5.46 6.82
N VAL A 204 7.64 5.78 6.48
CA VAL A 204 6.84 6.85 7.10
C VAL A 204 5.48 6.29 7.49
N ASP A 205 4.94 6.79 8.59
CA ASP A 205 3.62 6.42 9.10
C ASP A 205 2.53 6.77 8.09
N ALA A 206 1.62 5.82 7.92
CA ALA A 206 0.55 5.92 6.95
C ALA A 206 -0.53 7.00 7.27
N SER A 207 -0.66 7.49 8.50
CA SER A 207 -1.78 8.35 8.86
C SER A 207 -1.86 9.63 8.01
N GLU A 208 -3.09 10.09 7.71
CA GLU A 208 -3.32 11.43 7.12
C GLU A 208 -2.96 12.57 8.09
N ARG A 209 -2.38 12.24 9.24
CA ARG A 209 -1.92 13.15 10.29
C ARG A 209 -0.45 12.96 10.62
N ALA A 210 0.28 12.15 9.86
CA ALA A 210 1.67 11.79 10.13
C ALA A 210 2.64 12.98 10.01
N VAL A 211 2.29 14.00 9.23
CA VAL A 211 3.15 15.18 9.01
C VAL A 211 2.65 16.34 9.86
N SER A 212 3.51 16.85 10.73
CA SER A 212 3.29 18.08 11.46
C SER A 212 4.38 19.09 11.14
N TRP A 213 4.03 20.36 11.09
CA TRP A 213 4.96 21.42 10.79
C TRP A 213 4.63 22.68 11.56
N GLU A 214 5.67 23.47 11.83
CA GLU A 214 5.55 24.78 12.45
C GLU A 214 6.53 25.76 11.80
N VAL A 215 6.10 27.01 11.69
CA VAL A 215 6.93 28.14 11.32
C VAL A 215 7.12 28.96 12.58
N VAL A 216 8.36 29.06 13.03
CA VAL A 216 8.72 29.75 14.27
C VAL A 216 9.63 30.92 13.97
N ARG A 217 9.56 31.95 14.80
CA ARG A 217 10.49 33.08 14.79
C ARG A 217 11.21 33.20 16.13
N ILE A 218 12.53 33.17 16.08
CA ILE A 218 13.41 33.28 17.25
C ILE A 218 14.44 34.36 16.97
N ALA A 219 14.50 35.40 17.80
CA ALA A 219 15.44 36.51 17.66
C ALA A 219 15.45 37.21 16.27
N GLY A 220 14.33 37.12 15.52
CA GLY A 220 14.19 37.70 14.17
C GLY A 220 14.36 36.68 13.04
N ASP A 221 15.00 35.54 13.30
CA ASP A 221 15.16 34.47 12.32
C ASP A 221 13.88 33.63 12.24
N THR A 222 13.39 33.42 11.01
CA THR A 222 12.18 32.64 10.75
C THR A 222 12.55 31.28 10.18
N THR A 223 12.14 30.23 10.86
CA THR A 223 12.54 28.85 10.57
C THR A 223 11.30 27.98 10.44
N VAL A 224 11.30 27.08 9.47
CA VAL A 224 10.29 26.02 9.35
C VAL A 224 10.87 24.73 9.93
N ARG A 225 10.08 24.07 10.77
CA ARG A 225 10.37 22.76 11.34
C ARG A 225 9.33 21.79 10.85
N VAL A 226 9.79 20.63 10.39
CA VAL A 226 8.95 19.56 9.90
C VAL A 226 9.23 18.32 10.74
N SER A 227 8.18 17.71 11.26
CA SER A 227 8.23 16.45 12.01
C SER A 227 7.27 15.48 11.35
N VAL A 228 7.79 14.33 10.93
CA VAL A 228 7.01 13.26 10.29
C VAL A 228 7.15 11.99 11.10
N VAL A 229 6.03 11.37 11.46
CA VAL A 229 6.05 10.11 12.21
C VAL A 229 6.65 9.01 11.33
N ALA A 230 7.66 8.31 11.85
CA ALA A 230 8.26 7.16 11.16
C ALA A 230 7.32 5.96 11.22
N ALA A 231 7.42 5.05 10.24
CA ALA A 231 6.61 3.84 10.30
C ALA A 231 7.02 2.98 11.53
N PRO A 232 6.06 2.30 12.17
CA PRO A 232 6.32 1.29 13.20
C PRO A 232 7.44 0.32 12.84
N GLY A 233 8.38 0.12 13.75
CA GLY A 233 9.49 -0.84 13.60
C GLY A 233 10.68 -0.32 12.79
N LEU A 234 10.63 0.89 12.22
CA LEU A 234 11.79 1.50 11.59
C LEU A 234 12.89 1.73 12.62
N SER A 235 14.08 1.16 12.37
CA SER A 235 15.22 1.22 13.30
C SER A 235 16.45 1.84 12.62
N GLU A 236 17.27 2.53 13.41
CA GLU A 236 18.54 3.07 12.96
C GLU A 236 19.64 1.99 12.83
N PRO A 237 20.63 2.16 11.94
CA PRO A 237 20.85 3.32 11.06
C PRO A 237 20.10 3.21 9.71
N VAL A 238 19.40 4.27 9.31
CA VAL A 238 18.78 4.36 7.98
C VAL A 238 19.79 4.93 6.96
N PRO A 239 20.05 4.22 5.84
CA PRO A 239 20.92 4.69 4.76
C PRO A 239 20.52 6.07 4.24
N GLU A 240 21.50 6.89 3.83
CA GLU A 240 21.23 8.27 3.38
C GLU A 240 20.26 8.35 2.19
N HIS A 241 20.30 7.38 1.28
CA HIS A 241 19.41 7.31 0.11
C HIS A 241 17.98 6.90 0.46
N LEU A 242 17.71 6.44 1.68
CA LEU A 242 16.37 6.15 2.21
C LEU A 242 15.85 7.26 3.13
N ARG A 243 16.58 8.39 3.29
CA ARG A 243 16.13 9.49 4.13
C ARG A 243 15.13 10.37 3.35
N PRO A 244 13.88 10.48 3.82
CA PRO A 244 12.89 11.32 3.17
C PRO A 244 13.27 12.81 3.30
N ARG A 245 12.66 13.61 2.44
CA ARG A 245 12.77 15.06 2.42
C ARG A 245 11.39 15.69 2.41
N ALA A 246 11.29 16.90 2.95
CA ALA A 246 10.06 17.67 2.97
C ALA A 246 10.20 18.91 2.09
N LEU A 247 9.44 18.93 0.99
CA LEU A 247 9.30 20.12 0.15
C LEU A 247 8.26 21.05 0.78
N VAL A 248 8.74 22.14 1.35
CA VAL A 248 7.92 23.17 1.97
C VAL A 248 7.66 24.27 0.94
N GLY A 249 6.40 24.48 0.59
CA GLY A 249 5.97 25.46 -0.40
C GLY A 249 5.14 26.60 0.19
N THR A 250 5.27 27.77 -0.42
CA THR A 250 4.45 28.96 -0.17
C THR A 250 4.07 29.60 -1.51
N ALA A 251 3.25 30.65 -1.48
CA ALA A 251 2.94 31.42 -2.68
C ALA A 251 4.18 32.12 -3.29
N SER A 252 5.27 32.29 -2.54
CA SER A 252 6.42 33.11 -2.95
C SER A 252 7.74 32.34 -3.05
N GLY A 253 7.75 31.05 -2.69
CA GLY A 253 8.94 30.22 -2.81
C GLY A 253 8.79 28.83 -2.21
N THR A 254 9.77 27.98 -2.48
CA THR A 254 9.87 26.62 -1.95
C THR A 254 11.23 26.43 -1.28
N VAL A 255 11.28 25.56 -0.28
CA VAL A 255 12.53 25.08 0.33
C VAL A 255 12.43 23.57 0.53
N ASP A 256 13.53 22.87 0.29
CA ASP A 256 13.62 21.42 0.45
C ASP A 256 14.40 21.08 1.73
N VAL A 257 13.70 20.54 2.72
CA VAL A 257 14.21 20.23 4.05
C VAL A 257 14.63 18.77 4.13
N ALA A 258 15.91 18.51 4.40
CA ALA A 258 16.40 17.15 4.66
C ALA A 258 15.91 16.67 6.04
N LEU A 259 15.38 15.45 6.11
CA LEU A 259 14.92 14.85 7.36
C LEU A 259 15.93 13.85 7.90
N GLN A 260 16.07 13.81 9.22
CA GLN A 260 16.88 12.85 9.96
C GLN A 260 15.96 12.08 10.92
N LEU A 261 16.17 10.78 11.03
CA LEU A 261 15.47 9.99 12.02
C LEU A 261 16.01 10.34 13.40
N SER A 262 15.13 10.48 14.37
CA SER A 262 15.45 10.66 15.78
C SER A 262 14.39 9.94 16.60
N GLY A 263 14.70 8.71 17.01
CA GLY A 263 13.70 7.81 17.61
C GLY A 263 12.70 7.36 16.55
N ASP A 264 11.43 7.70 16.76
CA ASP A 264 10.28 7.36 15.91
C ASP A 264 9.77 8.55 15.07
N VAL A 265 10.56 9.62 14.97
CA VAL A 265 10.22 10.82 14.20
C VAL A 265 11.33 11.20 13.24
N TRP A 266 10.96 11.40 11.99
CA TRP A 266 11.75 12.12 11.00
C TRP A 266 11.65 13.62 11.24
N PHE A 267 12.77 14.26 11.57
CA PHE A 267 12.82 15.68 11.88
C PHE A 267 13.75 16.43 10.94
N GLY A 268 13.34 17.64 10.54
CA GLY A 268 14.20 18.57 9.81
C GLY A 268 13.82 20.02 10.05
N GLU A 269 14.81 20.89 9.93
CA GLU A 269 14.67 22.33 10.14
C GLU A 269 15.41 23.10 9.04
N SER A 270 14.82 24.20 8.55
CA SER A 270 15.43 25.07 7.55
C SER A 270 14.89 26.50 7.67
N ALA A 271 15.64 27.48 7.15
CA ALA A 271 15.11 28.83 6.97
C ALA A 271 13.78 28.78 6.21
N ALA A 272 12.76 29.46 6.74
CA ALA A 272 11.43 29.45 6.15
C ALA A 272 11.43 30.23 4.81
N PRO A 273 10.77 29.73 3.76
CA PRO A 273 10.61 30.48 2.52
C PRO A 273 9.78 31.75 2.76
N GLN A 274 9.96 32.76 1.91
CA GLN A 274 9.19 34.00 2.02
C GLN A 274 7.68 33.73 1.93
N GLY A 275 6.88 34.39 2.77
CA GLY A 275 5.42 34.22 2.77
C GLY A 275 4.92 33.02 3.59
N SER A 276 5.79 32.35 4.35
CA SER A 276 5.41 31.23 5.24
C SER A 276 4.37 31.61 6.31
N GLU A 277 4.24 32.89 6.62
CA GLU A 277 3.21 33.44 7.51
C GLU A 277 1.79 33.43 6.91
N SER A 278 1.66 33.30 5.58
CA SER A 278 0.37 33.42 4.86
C SER A 278 -0.21 32.08 4.39
N GLY A 279 0.57 31.01 4.46
CA GLY A 279 0.14 29.66 4.09
C GLY A 279 1.34 28.81 3.66
N VAL A 280 1.38 27.58 4.17
CA VAL A 280 2.46 26.61 3.91
C VAL A 280 1.85 25.30 3.44
N SER A 281 2.38 24.75 2.35
CA SER A 281 2.19 23.35 1.98
C SER A 281 3.44 22.56 2.32
N VAL A 282 3.27 21.32 2.76
CA VAL A 282 4.38 20.40 3.03
C VAL A 282 4.10 19.12 2.28
N ASP A 283 5.01 18.73 1.39
CA ASP A 283 4.96 17.47 0.65
C ASP A 283 6.19 16.64 0.99
N VAL A 284 5.99 15.38 1.40
CA VAL A 284 7.08 14.48 1.77
C VAL A 284 7.40 13.61 0.58
N HIS A 285 8.68 13.53 0.23
CA HIS A 285 9.16 12.74 -0.89
C HIS A 285 10.49 12.06 -0.56
N LEU A 286 10.81 11.01 -1.31
CA LEU A 286 12.11 10.34 -1.23
C LEU A 286 12.88 10.58 -2.54
N PRO A 287 14.05 11.23 -2.53
CA PRO A 287 14.83 11.45 -3.75
C PRO A 287 15.16 10.14 -4.47
N GLY A 288 14.91 10.09 -5.79
CA GLY A 288 15.14 8.90 -6.61
C GLY A 288 14.07 7.82 -6.50
N PHE A 289 12.98 8.08 -5.76
CA PHE A 289 11.86 7.15 -5.63
C PHE A 289 10.54 7.80 -6.07
N GLY A 290 9.78 7.06 -6.87
CA GLY A 290 8.48 7.50 -7.37
C GLY A 290 8.55 8.66 -8.38
N VAL A 291 7.40 9.01 -8.96
CA VAL A 291 7.25 10.19 -9.82
C VAL A 291 6.84 11.39 -8.99
N ASN A 292 7.77 12.32 -8.79
CA ASN A 292 7.47 13.62 -8.19
C ASN A 292 6.51 14.40 -9.10
N GLY A 293 5.35 14.81 -8.59
CA GLY A 293 4.47 15.77 -9.27
C GLY A 293 3.30 15.21 -10.09
N HIS A 294 3.01 13.90 -10.04
CA HIS A 294 1.73 13.41 -10.55
C HIS A 294 0.61 13.67 -9.52
N ALA A 295 -0.50 14.21 -10.02
CA ALA A 295 -1.73 14.38 -9.27
C ALA A 295 -2.14 13.03 -8.65
N ASP A 296 -2.67 13.10 -7.44
CA ASP A 296 -3.00 11.98 -6.56
C ASP A 296 -3.86 10.91 -7.27
N GLY A 297 -3.21 9.94 -7.95
CA GLY A 297 -3.86 8.81 -8.64
C GLY A 297 -4.48 7.79 -7.68
N GLY A 298 -4.88 8.25 -6.50
CA GLY A 298 -5.32 7.48 -5.35
C GLY A 298 -5.60 8.42 -4.20
N GLY A 299 -6.43 9.44 -4.48
CA GLY A 299 -6.86 10.53 -3.59
C GLY A 299 -7.04 10.15 -2.13
N PRO A 300 -7.10 11.12 -1.20
CA PRO A 300 -7.35 10.85 0.22
C PRO A 300 -8.55 9.93 0.49
N GLU A 301 -9.56 9.95 -0.40
CA GLU A 301 -10.71 9.05 -0.36
C GLU A 301 -10.34 7.56 -0.56
N VAL A 302 -9.46 7.25 -1.52
CA VAL A 302 -9.04 5.86 -1.77
C VAL A 302 -8.17 5.36 -0.61
N ARG A 303 -7.25 6.20 -0.11
CA ARG A 303 -6.44 5.85 1.07
C ARG A 303 -7.32 5.60 2.31
N GLU A 304 -8.38 6.38 2.51
CA GLU A 304 -9.34 6.11 3.60
C GLU A 304 -10.08 4.79 3.40
N ARG A 305 -10.50 4.46 2.18
CA ARG A 305 -11.13 3.16 1.87
C ARG A 305 -10.17 2.00 2.15
N VAL A 306 -8.89 2.14 1.82
CA VAL A 306 -7.85 1.14 2.15
C VAL A 306 -7.66 1.01 3.65
N ARG A 307 -7.56 2.11 4.41
CA ARG A 307 -7.51 2.03 5.89
C ARG A 307 -8.75 1.36 6.47
N ALA A 308 -9.94 1.68 5.95
CA ALA A 308 -11.18 1.05 6.38
C ALA A 308 -11.23 -0.46 6.09
N LEU A 309 -10.73 -0.89 4.92
CA LEU A 309 -10.53 -2.30 4.58
C LEU A 309 -9.62 -2.98 5.62
N VAL A 310 -8.46 -2.41 5.89
CA VAL A 310 -7.45 -2.98 6.78
C VAL A 310 -7.97 -3.08 8.21
N ARG A 311 -8.61 -2.04 8.74
CA ARG A 311 -9.27 -2.09 10.07
C ARG A 311 -10.33 -3.18 10.16
N ARG A 312 -11.11 -3.38 9.08
CA ARG A 312 -12.11 -4.46 9.02
C ARG A 312 -11.44 -5.83 9.05
N ARG A 313 -10.35 -6.02 8.31
CA ARG A 313 -9.61 -7.28 8.26
C ARG A 313 -8.93 -7.60 9.58
N LEU A 314 -8.27 -6.64 10.21
CA LEU A 314 -7.67 -6.80 11.54
C LEU A 314 -8.71 -7.19 12.60
N ARG A 315 -9.90 -6.57 12.57
CA ARG A 315 -11.00 -6.94 13.49
C ARG A 315 -11.42 -8.39 13.30
N ARG A 316 -11.56 -8.85 12.05
CA ARG A 316 -11.86 -10.25 11.73
C ARG A 316 -10.72 -11.19 12.14
N ALA A 317 -9.47 -10.77 11.98
CA ALA A 317 -8.28 -11.53 12.38
C ALA A 317 -8.16 -11.71 13.90
N ALA A 318 -8.70 -10.78 14.69
CA ALA A 318 -8.80 -10.90 16.14
C ALA A 318 -9.89 -11.90 16.60
N GLU A 319 -10.81 -12.30 15.72
CA GLU A 319 -11.82 -13.30 16.05
C GLU A 319 -11.17 -14.68 16.11
N THR A 320 -11.46 -15.45 17.17
CA THR A 320 -10.83 -16.75 17.44
C THR A 320 -11.48 -17.93 16.68
N VAL A 321 -12.38 -17.63 15.75
CA VAL A 321 -13.12 -18.65 14.99
C VAL A 321 -12.31 -19.05 13.77
N PRO A 322 -12.08 -20.36 13.52
CA PRO A 322 -11.44 -20.82 12.29
C PRO A 322 -12.22 -20.33 11.08
N ASP A 323 -11.53 -19.67 10.17
CA ASP A 323 -12.10 -19.06 8.98
C ASP A 323 -11.49 -19.71 7.73
N ASP A 324 -12.24 -20.62 7.14
CA ASP A 324 -11.89 -21.28 5.89
C ASP A 324 -12.42 -20.51 4.66
N ALA A 325 -12.88 -19.26 4.84
CA ALA A 325 -13.38 -18.48 3.72
C ALA A 325 -12.23 -18.11 2.75
N PRO A 326 -12.52 -17.93 1.45
CA PRO A 326 -11.54 -17.51 0.47
C PRO A 326 -10.83 -16.18 0.78
N ASP A 327 -11.42 -15.34 1.63
CA ASP A 327 -10.92 -14.04 2.06
C ASP A 327 -10.44 -14.04 3.53
N ALA A 328 -10.16 -15.22 4.08
CA ALA A 328 -9.65 -15.40 5.44
C ALA A 328 -8.40 -14.53 5.70
N PRO A 329 -8.19 -14.09 6.96
CA PRO A 329 -6.99 -13.35 7.34
C PRO A 329 -5.70 -14.12 7.05
N LEU A 330 -4.66 -13.39 6.65
CA LEU A 330 -3.29 -13.89 6.58
C LEU A 330 -2.76 -14.16 8.00
N LEU A 331 -1.80 -15.07 8.15
CA LEU A 331 -1.13 -15.36 9.41
C LEU A 331 -0.47 -14.11 10.02
N ALA A 332 0.10 -13.26 9.16
CA ALA A 332 0.67 -11.98 9.59
C ALA A 332 -0.41 -11.01 10.10
N GLU A 333 -1.62 -11.03 9.52
CA GLU A 333 -2.75 -10.21 10.02
C GLU A 333 -3.24 -10.71 11.38
N ILE A 334 -3.29 -12.03 11.59
CA ILE A 334 -3.66 -12.64 12.88
C ILE A 334 -2.64 -12.28 13.96
N ALA A 335 -1.34 -12.39 13.65
CA ALA A 335 -0.27 -12.01 14.58
C ALA A 335 -0.30 -10.50 14.91
N ALA A 336 -0.53 -9.66 13.90
CA ALA A 336 -0.65 -8.22 14.07
C ALA A 336 -1.86 -7.84 14.94
N ALA A 337 -3.01 -8.49 14.73
CA ALA A 337 -4.21 -8.29 15.55
C ALA A 337 -4.03 -8.75 17.00
N ALA A 338 -3.29 -9.84 17.24
CA ALA A 338 -2.99 -10.32 18.58
C ALA A 338 -2.07 -9.35 19.34
N SER A 339 -1.11 -8.72 18.66
CA SER A 339 -0.15 -7.79 19.26
C SER A 339 -0.81 -6.50 19.77
N ASP A 340 -1.93 -6.09 19.17
CA ASP A 340 -2.75 -4.95 19.63
C ASP A 340 -3.55 -5.30 20.91
N SER A 341 -3.86 -6.59 21.10
CA SER A 341 -4.67 -7.07 22.24
C SER A 341 -3.89 -7.32 23.53
N ASP A 342 -2.56 -7.44 23.45
CA ASP A 342 -1.68 -7.77 24.58
C ASP A 342 -1.37 -6.57 25.52
N PHE A 343 -2.11 -5.46 25.43
CA PHE A 343 -1.90 -4.24 26.24
C PHE A 343 -3.16 -3.56 26.79
#